data_AF-D1L6D9-F1
#
_entry.id   AF-D1L6D9-F1
#
_cell.length_a   1.000
_cell.length_b   1.000
_cell.length_c   1.000
_cell.angle_alpha   90.00
_cell.angle_beta   90.00
_cell.angle_gamma   90.00
#
_symmetry.space_group_name_H-M   'P 1'
#
loop_
_entity.id
_entity.type
_entity.pdbx_description
1 polymer ?
#
loop_
_entity_poly.entity_id
_entity_poly.type
_entity_poly.pdbx_seq_one_letter_code
_entity_poly.pdbx_strand_id
1 'polypeptide(L)'
;NAQDSNNALSETQSWYHEMSKLKAKFEALQRTQRHLLGEDLGPLSVKELQQLEKQLECALSQARQRKTQLMMEQVEELRRKERQLGEINRQLKHKLEVEGSTSNYRAMQQASWAQGAVVENGATYVQPPPHSAAMDSEPTLQIGYPHQFVPAEANTIQRSTAPAGAENNFMLGWVL
;
A
#
# COMPACT_ATOMS: atom_id res chain seq x y z
N ASN A 1 -22.62 58.01 23.78
CA ASN A 1 -21.75 56.90 23.35
C ASN A 1 -21.04 56.13 24.48
N ALA A 2 -21.38 56.34 25.76
CA ALA A 2 -20.73 55.61 26.87
C ALA A 2 -21.25 54.18 27.05
N GLN A 3 -22.48 53.90 26.60
CA GLN A 3 -23.09 52.57 26.67
C GLN A 3 -22.36 51.57 25.76
N ASP A 4 -22.04 51.96 24.52
CA ASP A 4 -21.32 51.12 23.56
C ASP A 4 -19.88 50.84 23.99
N SER A 5 -19.20 51.82 24.60
CA SER A 5 -17.85 51.62 25.14
C SER A 5 -17.82 50.59 26.29
N ASN A 6 -18.83 50.59 27.16
CA ASN A 6 -18.94 49.60 28.23
C ASN A 6 -19.25 48.20 27.70
N ASN A 7 -20.06 48.11 26.63
CA ASN A 7 -20.40 46.85 26.00
C ASN A 7 -19.18 46.22 25.29
N ALA A 8 -18.41 47.02 24.54
CA ALA A 8 -17.18 46.58 23.89
C ALA A 8 -16.11 46.10 24.90
N LEU A 9 -16.03 46.74 26.07
CA LEU A 9 -15.13 46.32 27.15
C LEU A 9 -15.55 44.96 27.74
N SER A 10 -16.85 44.76 27.94
CA SER A 10 -17.43 43.49 28.42
C SER A 10 -17.21 42.35 27.44
N GLU A 11 -17.44 42.59 26.14
CA GLU A 11 -17.17 41.63 25.07
C GLU A 11 -15.68 41.25 25.00
N THR A 12 -14.80 42.24 25.13
CA THR A 12 -13.35 42.02 25.16
C THR A 12 -12.95 41.14 26.36
N GLN A 13 -13.49 41.42 27.55
CA GLN A 13 -13.25 40.59 28.74
C GLN A 13 -13.78 39.16 28.57
N SER A 14 -14.96 39.00 27.95
CA SER A 14 -15.53 37.70 27.61
C SER A 14 -14.61 36.91 26.67
N TRP A 15 -14.10 37.56 25.62
CA TRP A 15 -13.13 36.95 24.69
C TRP A 15 -11.84 36.52 25.39
N TYR A 16 -11.28 37.34 26.28
CA TYR A 16 -10.10 36.96 27.06
C TYR A 16 -10.38 35.75 27.97
N HIS A 17 -11.55 35.69 28.59
CA HIS A 17 -11.95 34.57 29.42
C HIS A 17 -12.06 33.27 28.60
N GLU A 18 -12.76 33.31 27.46
CA GLU A 18 -12.89 32.15 26.59
C GLU A 18 -11.55 31.71 25.99
N MET A 19 -10.68 32.65 25.62
CA MET A 19 -9.33 32.33 25.16
C MET A 19 -8.51 31.63 26.25
N SER A 20 -8.60 32.11 27.50
CA SER A 20 -7.90 31.51 28.63
C SER A 20 -8.39 30.08 28.90
N LYS A 21 -9.71 29.87 28.81
CA LYS A 21 -10.34 28.55 28.96
C LYS A 21 -9.93 27.59 27.83
N LEU A 22 -9.87 28.08 26.59
CA LEU A 22 -9.42 27.29 25.45
C LEU A 22 -7.94 26.91 25.59
N LYS A 23 -7.09 27.86 25.99
CA LYS A 23 -5.66 27.62 26.23
C LYS A 23 -5.44 26.56 27.32
N ALA A 24 -6.18 26.63 28.44
CA ALA A 24 -6.09 25.64 29.50
C ALA A 24 -6.49 24.23 29.01
N LYS A 25 -7.53 24.11 28.17
CA LYS A 25 -7.93 22.84 27.56
C LYS A 25 -6.84 22.29 26.64
N PHE A 26 -6.25 23.14 25.81
CA PHE A 26 -5.17 22.77 24.90
C PHE A 26 -3.95 22.25 25.68
N GLU A 27 -3.51 22.96 26.71
CA GLU A 27 -2.37 22.55 27.53
C GLU A 27 -2.63 21.26 28.31
N ALA A 28 -3.87 21.05 28.77
CA ALA A 28 -4.27 19.78 29.37
C ALA A 28 -4.24 18.62 28.38
N LEU A 29 -4.75 18.84 27.16
CA LEU A 29 -4.72 17.83 26.10
C LEU A 29 -3.29 17.49 25.67
N GLN A 30 -2.43 18.49 25.50
CA GLN A 30 -1.03 18.30 25.14
C GLN A 30 -0.27 17.54 26.24
N ARG A 31 -0.54 17.82 27.53
CA ARG A 31 0.01 17.02 28.64
C ARG A 31 -0.42 15.56 28.55
N THR A 32 -1.71 15.31 28.35
CA THR A 32 -2.21 13.94 28.19
C THR A 32 -1.56 13.22 27.02
N GLN A 33 -1.36 13.91 25.88
CA GLN A 33 -0.65 13.35 24.73
C GLN A 33 0.79 12.94 25.09
N ARG A 34 1.54 13.82 25.76
CA ARG A 34 2.89 13.52 26.23
C ARG A 34 2.91 12.28 27.13
N HIS A 35 2.01 12.19 28.10
CA HIS A 35 1.91 11.00 28.94
C HIS A 35 1.62 9.72 28.13
N LEU A 36 0.69 9.78 27.17
CA LEU A 36 0.37 8.64 26.29
C LEU A 36 1.56 8.21 25.41
N LEU A 37 2.47 9.15 25.10
CA LEU A 37 3.72 8.88 24.39
C LEU A 37 4.86 8.42 25.32
N GLY A 38 4.61 8.34 26.64
CA GLY A 38 5.62 7.97 27.63
C GLY A 38 6.54 9.12 28.05
N GLU A 39 6.19 10.35 27.72
CA GLU A 39 6.92 11.57 28.06
C GLU A 39 6.37 12.21 29.35
N ASP A 40 7.20 12.98 30.06
CA ASP A 40 6.83 13.75 31.26
C ASP A 40 6.03 12.97 32.32
N LEU A 41 6.44 11.72 32.57
CA LEU A 41 5.77 10.83 33.52
C LEU A 41 6.09 11.13 34.99
N GLY A 42 7.14 11.90 35.26
CA GLY A 42 7.62 12.20 36.62
C GLY A 42 6.57 12.75 37.60
N PRO A 43 5.62 13.61 37.17
CA PRO A 43 4.54 14.11 38.03
C PRO A 43 3.42 13.09 38.34
N LEU A 44 3.37 11.93 37.67
CA LEU A 44 2.31 10.95 37.89
C LEU A 44 2.62 10.08 39.11
N SER A 45 1.58 9.80 39.90
CA SER A 45 1.65 8.78 40.94
C SER A 45 1.68 7.37 40.36
N VAL A 46 2.12 6.39 41.15
CA VAL A 46 2.12 4.97 40.75
C VAL A 46 0.75 4.49 40.28
N LYS A 47 -0.32 4.93 40.93
CA LYS A 47 -1.69 4.56 40.56
C LYS A 47 -2.10 5.14 39.20
N GLU A 48 -1.72 6.39 38.92
CA GLU A 48 -1.99 7.03 37.63
C GLU A 48 -1.18 6.38 36.51
N LEU A 49 0.07 5.98 36.80
CA LEU A 49 0.92 5.27 35.85
C LEU A 49 0.36 3.89 35.49
N GLN A 50 -0.11 3.13 36.47
CA GLN A 50 -0.78 1.84 36.24
C GLN A 50 -2.06 2.00 35.42
N GLN A 51 -2.83 3.07 35.66
CA GLN A 51 -4.03 3.35 34.88
C GLN A 51 -3.69 3.71 33.43
N LEU A 52 -2.63 4.49 33.21
CA LEU A 52 -2.12 4.86 31.90
C LEU A 52 -1.63 3.62 31.12
N GLU A 53 -0.85 2.76 31.78
CA GLU A 53 -0.39 1.48 31.21
C GLU A 53 -1.57 0.62 30.77
N LYS A 54 -2.55 0.39 31.65
CA LYS A 54 -3.76 -0.38 31.32
C LYS A 54 -4.54 0.23 30.14
N GLN A 55 -4.61 1.55 30.06
CA GLN A 55 -5.27 2.23 28.93
C GLN A 55 -4.52 1.96 27.61
N LEU A 56 -3.19 2.06 27.61
CA LEU A 56 -2.35 1.80 26.45
C LEU A 56 -2.41 0.33 26.02
N GLU A 57 -2.36 -0.61 26.97
CA GLU A 57 -2.50 -2.05 26.70
C GLU A 57 -3.84 -2.37 26.05
N CYS A 58 -4.94 -1.80 26.58
CA CYS A 58 -6.27 -2.00 26.03
C CYS A 58 -6.37 -1.45 24.59
N ALA A 59 -5.87 -0.24 24.35
CA ALA A 59 -5.85 0.38 23.02
C ALA A 59 -5.00 -0.43 22.03
N LEU A 60 -3.82 -0.90 22.46
CA LEU A 60 -2.93 -1.72 21.65
C LEU A 60 -3.58 -3.07 21.30
N SER A 61 -4.22 -3.72 22.28
CA SER A 61 -4.95 -4.97 22.07
C SER A 61 -6.07 -4.80 21.03
N GLN A 62 -6.89 -3.75 21.17
CA GLN A 62 -7.95 -3.43 20.21
C GLN A 62 -7.39 -3.14 18.81
N ALA A 63 -6.30 -2.38 18.70
CA ALA A 63 -5.66 -2.07 17.43
C ALA A 63 -5.14 -3.34 16.74
N ARG A 64 -4.48 -4.23 17.49
CA ARG A 64 -4.00 -5.53 16.98
C ARG A 64 -5.15 -6.42 16.55
N GLN A 65 -6.20 -6.54 17.37
CA GLN A 65 -7.38 -7.32 17.04
C GLN A 65 -8.03 -6.81 15.74
N ARG A 66 -8.21 -5.50 15.60
CA ARG A 66 -8.77 -4.90 14.38
C ARG A 66 -7.88 -5.14 13.16
N LYS A 67 -6.57 -5.01 13.29
CA LYS A 67 -5.61 -5.31 12.21
C LYS A 67 -5.72 -6.77 11.76
N THR A 68 -5.74 -7.70 12.71
CA THR A 68 -5.87 -9.13 12.41
C THR A 68 -7.21 -9.43 11.73
N GLN A 69 -8.31 -8.85 12.22
CA GLN A 69 -9.63 -8.99 11.63
C GLN A 69 -9.65 -8.56 10.16
N LEU A 70 -9.15 -7.36 9.86
CA LEU A 70 -9.08 -6.84 8.49
C LEU A 70 -8.21 -7.73 7.58
N MET A 71 -7.10 -8.26 8.10
CA MET A 71 -6.22 -9.14 7.35
C MET A 71 -6.89 -10.48 7.03
N MET A 72 -7.65 -11.05 7.98
CA MET A 72 -8.43 -12.27 7.75
C MET A 72 -9.52 -12.04 6.70
N GLU A 73 -10.25 -10.93 6.79
CA GLU A 73 -11.25 -10.52 5.78
C GLU A 73 -10.63 -10.41 4.38
N GLN A 74 -9.43 -9.82 4.28
CA GLN A 74 -8.72 -9.71 3.01
C GLN A 74 -8.29 -11.08 2.45
N VAL A 75 -7.84 -12.00 3.30
CA VAL A 75 -7.50 -13.38 2.89
C VAL A 75 -8.75 -14.11 2.38
N GLU A 76 -9.87 -13.98 3.06
CA GLU A 76 -11.14 -14.60 2.66
C GLU A 76 -11.66 -14.03 1.33
N GLU A 77 -11.56 -12.72 1.16
CA GLU A 77 -11.89 -12.02 -0.09
C GLU A 77 -11.07 -12.56 -1.26
N LEU A 78 -9.75 -12.65 -1.10
CA LEU A 78 -8.84 -13.16 -2.13
C LEU A 78 -9.13 -14.62 -2.46
N ARG A 79 -9.35 -15.47 -1.45
CA ARG A 79 -9.73 -16.88 -1.67
C ARG A 79 -11.04 -17.02 -2.43
N ARG A 80 -12.01 -16.13 -2.21
CA ARG A 80 -13.27 -16.13 -2.97
C ARG A 80 -13.05 -15.76 -4.43
N LYS A 81 -12.25 -14.72 -4.68
CA LYS A 81 -11.86 -14.30 -6.03
C LYS A 81 -11.10 -15.40 -6.78
N GLU A 82 -10.16 -16.06 -6.11
CA GLU A 82 -9.42 -17.21 -6.65
C GLU A 82 -10.37 -18.32 -7.10
N ARG A 83 -11.33 -18.72 -6.24
CA ARG A 83 -12.33 -19.74 -6.60
C ARG A 83 -13.18 -19.33 -7.79
N GLN A 84 -13.66 -18.08 -7.81
CA GLN A 84 -14.49 -17.56 -8.88
C GLN A 84 -13.73 -17.52 -10.22
N LEU A 85 -12.51 -17.00 -10.22
CA LEU A 85 -11.66 -16.96 -11.41
C LEU A 85 -11.28 -18.37 -11.87
N GLY A 86 -10.98 -19.27 -10.93
CA GLY A 86 -10.70 -20.68 -11.23
C GLY A 86 -11.89 -21.38 -11.91
N GLU A 87 -13.12 -21.06 -11.49
CA GLU A 87 -14.33 -21.58 -12.12
C GLU A 87 -14.55 -21.01 -13.52
N ILE A 88 -14.43 -19.69 -13.70
CA ILE A 88 -14.51 -19.05 -15.02
C ILE A 88 -13.44 -19.62 -15.96
N ASN A 89 -12.21 -19.81 -15.48
CA ASN A 89 -11.12 -20.37 -16.27
C ASN A 89 -11.41 -21.82 -16.70
N ARG A 90 -11.94 -22.66 -15.81
CA ARG A 90 -12.40 -24.01 -16.16
C ARG A 90 -13.47 -23.98 -17.24
N GLN A 91 -14.47 -23.11 -17.12
CA GLN A 91 -15.53 -22.99 -18.11
C GLN A 91 -15.00 -22.55 -19.48
N LEU A 92 -14.08 -21.57 -19.50
CA LEU A 92 -13.45 -21.12 -20.75
C LEU A 92 -12.59 -22.22 -21.40
N LYS A 93 -11.82 -22.97 -20.61
CA LYS A 93 -11.05 -24.12 -21.11
C LYS A 93 -11.97 -25.18 -21.72
N HIS A 94 -13.05 -25.52 -21.03
CA HIS A 94 -14.03 -26.48 -21.54
C HIS A 94 -14.67 -26.00 -22.84
N LYS A 95 -15.07 -24.71 -22.92
CA LYS A 95 -15.59 -24.13 -24.16
C LYS A 95 -14.59 -24.21 -25.30
N LEU A 96 -13.32 -23.88 -25.04
CA LEU A 96 -12.25 -23.95 -26.04
C LEU A 96 -11.95 -25.38 -26.48
N GLU A 97 -12.07 -26.37 -25.60
CA GLU A 97 -11.94 -27.79 -25.96
C GLU A 97 -13.12 -28.26 -26.84
N VAL A 98 -14.35 -27.85 -26.52
CA VAL A 98 -15.56 -28.19 -27.29
C VAL A 98 -15.58 -27.49 -28.65
N GLU A 99 -15.32 -26.17 -28.69
CA GLU A 99 -15.25 -25.40 -29.94
C GLU A 99 -13.97 -25.70 -30.73
N GLY A 100 -12.84 -25.98 -30.07
CA GLY A 100 -11.59 -26.37 -30.71
C GLY A 100 -11.58 -27.79 -31.27
N SER A 101 -12.41 -28.69 -30.71
CA SER A 101 -12.70 -30.00 -31.30
C SER A 101 -13.56 -29.89 -32.56
N THR A 102 -14.28 -28.77 -32.72
CA THR A 102 -14.89 -28.39 -34.00
C THR A 102 -13.77 -27.80 -34.88
N SER A 103 -12.95 -28.69 -35.47
CA SER A 103 -11.94 -28.59 -36.57
C SER A 103 -11.20 -27.28 -36.94
N ASN A 104 -11.67 -26.10 -36.57
CA ASN A 104 -11.36 -24.81 -37.17
C ASN A 104 -10.12 -24.17 -36.51
N TYR A 105 -9.99 -24.28 -35.18
CA TYR A 105 -8.95 -23.60 -34.41
C TYR A 105 -7.59 -24.29 -34.47
N ARG A 106 -7.55 -25.63 -34.50
CA ARG A 106 -6.30 -26.41 -34.60
C ARG A 106 -5.65 -26.27 -35.98
N ALA A 107 -6.45 -26.21 -37.05
CA ALA A 107 -5.99 -25.98 -38.41
C ALA A 107 -5.46 -24.55 -38.61
N MET A 108 -6.14 -23.54 -38.04
CA MET A 108 -5.72 -22.14 -38.13
C MET A 108 -4.40 -21.87 -37.36
N GLN A 109 -4.21 -22.51 -36.20
CA GLN A 109 -2.94 -22.40 -35.45
C GLN A 109 -1.77 -23.04 -36.21
N GLN A 110 -1.95 -24.20 -36.85
CA GLN A 110 -0.92 -24.79 -37.71
C GLN A 110 -0.62 -23.95 -38.97
N ALA A 111 -1.65 -23.39 -39.61
CA ALA A 111 -1.50 -22.56 -40.79
C ALA A 111 -0.70 -21.27 -40.52
N SER A 112 -0.83 -20.69 -39.32
CA SER A 112 -0.09 -19.50 -38.93
C SER A 112 1.42 -19.73 -38.79
N TRP A 113 1.87 -20.95 -38.50
CA TRP A 113 3.30 -21.30 -38.41
C TRP A 113 3.87 -21.85 -39.73
N ALA A 114 3.01 -22.15 -40.72
CA ALA A 114 3.40 -22.70 -42.02
C ALA A 114 3.64 -21.61 -43.09
N GLN A 115 3.75 -20.33 -42.70
CA GLN A 115 4.07 -19.24 -43.63
C GLN A 115 5.55 -19.26 -44.01
N GLY A 116 5.90 -20.16 -44.93
CA GLY A 116 7.27 -20.30 -45.43
C GLY A 116 7.47 -21.32 -46.55
N ALA A 117 6.43 -21.68 -47.31
CA ALA A 117 6.59 -22.56 -48.47
C ALA A 117 6.69 -21.72 -49.77
N VAL A 118 7.92 -21.51 -50.25
CA VAL A 118 8.17 -21.07 -51.64
C VAL A 118 8.10 -22.31 -52.54
N VAL A 119 7.27 -22.25 -53.57
CA VAL A 119 7.14 -23.31 -54.57
C VAL A 119 8.06 -23.01 -55.75
N GLU A 120 9.09 -23.82 -55.95
CA GLU A 120 9.76 -23.94 -57.25
C GLU A 120 10.10 -25.40 -57.53
N ASN A 121 9.59 -25.91 -58.65
CA ASN A 121 9.88 -27.22 -59.26
C ASN A 121 9.73 -28.47 -58.39
N GLY A 122 8.48 -28.91 -58.21
CA GLY A 122 8.10 -30.32 -58.37
C GLY A 122 8.55 -31.36 -57.34
N ALA A 123 9.29 -31.00 -56.28
CA ALA A 123 9.64 -31.92 -55.21
C ALA A 123 9.34 -31.31 -53.83
N THR A 124 8.43 -31.91 -53.07
CA THR A 124 8.09 -31.50 -51.71
C THR A 124 9.15 -31.99 -50.73
N TYR A 125 10.13 -31.15 -50.40
CA TYR A 125 11.03 -31.37 -49.27
C TYR A 125 10.52 -30.57 -48.06
N VAL A 126 10.06 -31.28 -47.03
CA VAL A 126 9.88 -30.68 -45.70
C VAL A 126 11.27 -30.50 -45.11
N GLN A 127 11.83 -29.30 -45.15
CA GLN A 127 13.00 -28.99 -44.33
C GLN A 127 12.55 -28.93 -42.86
N PRO A 128 13.07 -29.77 -41.96
CA PRO A 128 12.99 -29.45 -40.54
C PRO A 128 13.89 -28.22 -40.31
N PRO A 129 13.46 -27.23 -39.50
CA PRO A 129 14.31 -26.10 -39.20
C PRO A 129 15.62 -26.60 -38.57
N PRO A 130 16.80 -26.13 -39.00
CA PRO A 130 17.98 -26.33 -38.20
C PRO A 130 17.76 -25.58 -36.88
N HIS A 131 18.41 -26.03 -35.81
CA HIS A 131 18.34 -25.45 -34.46
C HIS A 131 17.18 -25.96 -33.60
N SER A 132 17.13 -27.28 -33.40
CA SER A 132 16.85 -27.83 -32.09
C SER A 132 17.96 -27.38 -31.12
N ALA A 133 17.85 -26.17 -30.57
CA ALA A 133 18.47 -25.84 -29.29
C ALA A 133 17.34 -25.86 -28.27
N ALA A 134 17.44 -26.76 -27.29
CA ALA A 134 16.61 -26.76 -26.11
C ALA A 134 16.62 -25.35 -25.51
N MET A 135 15.50 -24.65 -25.64
CA MET A 135 15.28 -23.39 -24.94
C MET A 135 14.68 -23.72 -23.58
N ASP A 136 15.54 -24.10 -22.63
CA ASP A 136 15.28 -23.89 -21.21
C ASP A 136 15.28 -22.37 -20.99
N SER A 137 14.16 -21.71 -21.27
CA SER A 137 13.93 -20.33 -20.87
C SER A 137 13.11 -20.34 -19.58
N GLU A 138 13.84 -20.56 -18.49
CA GLU A 138 13.40 -20.32 -17.12
C GLU A 138 12.87 -18.88 -16.99
N PRO A 139 11.66 -18.65 -16.45
CA PRO A 139 11.15 -17.30 -16.29
C PRO A 139 11.91 -16.64 -15.14
N THR A 140 12.89 -15.78 -15.45
CA THR A 140 13.52 -14.93 -14.44
C THR A 140 12.47 -13.90 -13.97
N LEU A 141 11.76 -14.21 -12.89
CA LEU A 141 10.95 -13.26 -12.15
C LEU A 141 11.89 -12.29 -11.42
N GLN A 142 12.24 -11.17 -12.07
CA GLN A 142 12.85 -10.03 -11.36
C GLN A 142 11.78 -9.35 -10.50
N ILE A 143 11.68 -9.79 -9.24
CA ILE A 143 10.96 -9.06 -8.19
C ILE A 143 11.99 -8.20 -7.47
N GLY A 144 12.12 -6.95 -7.90
CA GLY A 144 12.97 -5.95 -7.24
C GLY A 144 13.40 -4.83 -8.18
N TYR A 145 13.35 -3.59 -7.68
CA TYR A 145 13.86 -2.42 -8.40
C TYR A 145 15.37 -2.58 -8.67
N PRO A 146 15.86 -2.31 -9.90
CA PRO A 146 17.30 -2.26 -10.13
C PRO A 146 17.86 -1.02 -9.42
N HIS A 147 18.48 -1.22 -8.27
CA HIS A 147 19.38 -0.22 -7.68
C HIS A 147 20.56 -0.05 -8.65
N GLN A 148 20.56 1.04 -9.41
CA GLN A 148 21.77 1.55 -10.05
C GLN A 148 22.77 1.89 -8.94
N PHE A 149 23.78 1.04 -8.82
CA PHE A 149 24.97 1.30 -8.03
C PHE A 149 25.74 2.44 -8.70
N VAL A 150 25.75 3.62 -8.07
CA VAL A 150 26.62 4.74 -8.43
C VAL A 150 27.67 4.89 -7.32
N PRO A 151 28.98 4.89 -7.63
CA PRO A 151 30.02 4.98 -6.60
C PRO A 151 29.97 6.33 -5.88
N ALA A 152 30.18 6.29 -4.57
CA ALA A 152 30.22 7.46 -3.72
C ALA A 152 31.46 8.31 -4.01
N GLU A 153 31.25 9.53 -4.51
CA GLU A 153 32.22 10.61 -4.37
C GLU A 153 31.69 11.64 -3.36
N ALA A 154 32.55 11.97 -2.41
CA ALA A 154 32.28 12.79 -1.26
C ALA A 154 32.00 14.26 -1.64
N ASN A 155 30.94 14.86 -1.09
CA ASN A 155 30.98 16.25 -0.65
C ASN A 155 29.78 16.65 0.26
N THR A 156 30.12 16.91 1.52
CA THR A 156 29.70 18.01 2.41
C THR A 156 28.42 18.83 2.11
N ILE A 157 27.41 18.62 2.97
CA ILE A 157 26.52 19.58 3.68
C ILE A 157 25.77 20.67 2.87
N GLN A 158 24.43 20.68 2.96
CA GLN A 158 23.67 21.82 3.51
C GLN A 158 22.19 21.49 3.82
N ARG A 159 21.87 21.62 5.11
CA ARG A 159 20.53 21.71 5.70
C ARG A 159 19.95 23.09 5.39
N SER A 160 18.84 23.16 4.65
CA SER A 160 18.01 24.37 4.53
C SER A 160 16.54 24.01 4.35
N THR A 161 15.71 24.92 4.84
CA THR A 161 14.31 24.77 5.28
C THR A 161 13.26 25.22 4.25
N ALA A 162 12.16 24.43 4.14
CA ALA A 162 10.75 24.79 3.83
C ALA A 162 10.39 25.36 2.43
N PRO A 163 9.09 25.47 2.01
CA PRO A 163 7.82 24.85 2.44
C PRO A 163 6.97 24.23 1.29
N ALA A 164 5.85 23.59 1.67
CA ALA A 164 4.59 23.43 0.94
C ALA A 164 4.54 22.60 -0.37
N GLY A 165 3.70 21.56 -0.33
CA GLY A 165 3.04 21.01 -1.50
C GLY A 165 3.29 19.52 -1.70
N ALA A 166 2.20 18.76 -1.63
CA ALA A 166 2.00 17.45 -2.21
C ALA A 166 2.32 16.18 -1.38
N GLU A 167 1.27 15.73 -0.67
CA GLU A 167 0.65 14.39 -0.75
C GLU A 167 1.50 13.13 -0.51
N ASN A 168 1.02 12.33 0.47
CA ASN A 168 1.25 10.90 0.69
C ASN A 168 2.59 10.48 1.31
N ASN A 169 2.69 10.61 2.63
CA ASN A 169 3.76 9.98 3.43
C ASN A 169 3.22 8.86 4.33
N PHE A 170 2.48 7.90 3.75
CA PHE A 170 2.23 6.62 4.41
C PHE A 170 3.39 5.67 4.08
N MET A 171 4.07 5.20 5.13
CA MET A 171 5.08 4.12 5.13
C MET A 171 6.55 4.50 4.88
N LEU A 172 7.17 5.34 5.71
CA LEU A 172 8.61 5.20 5.96
C LEU A 172 8.92 5.56 7.42
N GLY A 173 9.09 4.55 8.29
CA GLY A 173 9.58 4.82 9.64
C GLY A 173 9.23 3.81 10.74
N TRP A 174 9.27 2.50 10.47
CA TRP A 174 9.47 1.49 11.52
C TRP A 174 10.32 0.37 10.94
N VAL A 175 11.64 0.52 11.01
CA VAL A 175 12.60 -0.58 10.91
C VAL A 175 13.50 -0.44 12.13
N LEU A 176 13.45 -1.47 12.98
CA LEU A 176 14.35 -1.74 14.10
C LEU A 176 15.79 -1.93 13.60
#